data_AF-Q9L3H4-F1
#
_entry.id   AF-Q9L3H4-F1
#
_cell.length_a   1.000
_cell.length_b   1.000
_cell.length_c   1.000
_cell.angle_alpha   90.00
_cell.angle_beta   90.00
_cell.angle_gamma   90.00
#
_symmetry.space_group_name_H-M   'P 1'
#
loop_
_entity.id
_entity.type
_entity.pdbx_description
1 polymer ?
#
loop_
_entity_poly.entity_id
_entity_poly.type
_entity_poly.pdbx_seq_one_letter_code
_entity_poly.pdbx_strand_id
1 'polypeptide(L)'
;VFVKAARMATNEISAGKSAEKWKVFRDASEAREELGLQSNSLAVLDALLSFYPENELRQDAQLIVFPSNAQLMLRSHGMAGATLRRHLALLVEAGLIIRKDSANGKRYARKNRDGEIESAFGFDLSPILARSEELAMIAQKVVAARSAFRKAKENLTIVRRDVRKLISAAIDEGADGDWSTIEGMYIDIVARIPRSPTMADVTNILDELELLQSEVLNQLHIQKDSAFNSINDAQMSDP
;
A
#
# COMPACT_ATOMS: atom_id res chain seq x y z
N VAL A 1 -6.11 16.80 16.22
CA VAL A 1 -6.84 17.27 15.01
C VAL A 1 -7.86 16.23 14.55
N PHE A 2 -7.47 14.96 14.39
CA PHE A 2 -8.34 13.87 13.91
C PHE A 2 -9.59 13.55 14.77
N VAL A 3 -9.51 13.52 16.10
CA VAL A 3 -10.69 13.25 16.98
C VAL A 3 -11.80 14.30 16.82
N LYS A 4 -11.41 15.57 16.63
CA LYS A 4 -12.36 16.67 16.43
C LYS A 4 -13.00 16.59 15.03
N ALA A 5 -12.20 16.22 14.02
CA ALA A 5 -12.66 15.99 12.65
C ALA A 5 -13.61 14.78 12.54
N ALA A 6 -13.32 13.67 13.23
CA ALA A 6 -14.18 12.49 13.24
C ALA A 6 -15.57 12.79 13.84
N ARG A 7 -15.60 13.56 14.94
CA ARG A 7 -16.85 13.98 15.59
C ARG A 7 -17.65 14.98 14.75
N MET A 8 -16.97 15.81 13.95
CA MET A 8 -17.62 16.70 12.97
C MET A 8 -18.15 15.91 11.76
N ALA A 9 -17.38 14.96 11.23
CA ALA A 9 -17.77 14.12 10.10
C ALA A 9 -18.99 13.22 10.41
N THR A 10 -19.13 12.74 11.65
CA THR A 10 -20.35 12.02 12.09
C THR A 10 -21.63 12.87 11.97
N ASN A 11 -21.54 14.19 12.12
CA ASN A 11 -22.71 15.08 12.00
C ASN A 11 -23.07 15.40 10.54
N GLU A 12 -22.22 15.05 9.57
CA GLU A 12 -22.36 15.40 8.15
C GLU A 12 -22.61 14.17 7.26
N ILE A 13 -22.97 13.02 7.84
CA ILE A 13 -23.32 11.82 7.08
C ILE A 13 -24.56 12.12 6.23
N SER A 14 -24.40 12.13 4.91
CA SER A 14 -25.50 12.40 3.97
C SER A 14 -26.67 11.43 4.19
N ALA A 15 -27.89 11.94 4.06
CA ALA A 15 -29.10 11.14 4.21
C ALA A 15 -29.06 9.94 3.25
N GLY A 16 -29.32 8.74 3.77
CA GLY A 16 -29.30 7.49 2.99
C GLY A 16 -27.91 6.93 2.69
N LYS A 17 -26.83 7.49 3.24
CA LYS A 17 -25.48 6.93 3.08
C LYS A 17 -25.40 5.52 3.68
N SER A 18 -24.85 4.60 2.91
CA SER A 18 -24.56 3.22 3.34
C SER A 18 -23.18 2.79 2.86
N ALA A 19 -22.57 1.85 3.59
CA ALA A 19 -21.31 1.23 3.18
C ALA A 19 -21.25 -0.23 3.62
N GLU A 20 -20.67 -1.08 2.76
CA GLU A 20 -20.45 -2.50 3.07
C GLU A 20 -19.35 -2.63 4.14
N LYS A 21 -19.72 -3.19 5.30
CA LYS A 21 -18.91 -3.26 6.52
C LYS A 21 -17.51 -3.79 6.26
N TRP A 22 -17.40 -4.90 5.54
CA TRP A 22 -16.11 -5.52 5.29
C TRP A 22 -15.34 -4.86 4.16
N LYS A 23 -16.00 -4.15 3.24
CA LYS A 23 -15.31 -3.27 2.30
C LYS A 23 -14.60 -2.15 3.04
N VAL A 24 -15.29 -1.41 3.91
CA VAL A 24 -14.67 -0.28 4.62
C VAL A 24 -13.55 -0.77 5.54
N PHE A 25 -13.70 -1.94 6.16
CA PHE A 25 -12.62 -2.59 6.90
C PHE A 25 -11.40 -2.89 6.02
N ARG A 26 -11.59 -3.45 4.81
CA ARG A 26 -10.49 -3.69 3.86
C ARG A 26 -9.82 -2.39 3.44
N ASP A 27 -10.59 -1.35 3.15
CA ASP A 27 -10.07 -0.03 2.78
C ASP A 27 -9.24 0.56 3.94
N ALA A 28 -9.73 0.53 5.18
CA ALA A 28 -8.97 0.95 6.36
C ALA A 28 -7.72 0.10 6.62
N SER A 29 -7.78 -1.20 6.32
CA SER A 29 -6.64 -2.13 6.46
C SER A 29 -5.53 -1.82 5.47
N GLU A 30 -5.90 -1.45 4.24
CA GLU A 30 -4.96 -1.06 3.19
C GLU A 30 -4.36 0.32 3.50
N ALA A 31 -5.17 1.23 4.04
CA ALA A 31 -4.78 2.58 4.46
C ALA A 31 -4.10 2.64 5.84
N ARG A 32 -3.82 1.50 6.51
CA ARG A 32 -3.43 1.49 7.93
C ARG A 32 -2.23 2.39 8.26
N GLU A 33 -1.22 2.45 7.38
CA GLU A 33 0.01 3.21 7.61
C GLU A 33 -0.27 4.72 7.55
N GLU A 34 -1.05 5.16 6.57
CA GLU A 34 -1.54 6.55 6.43
C GLU A 34 -2.43 6.97 7.60
N LEU A 35 -3.15 6.02 8.20
CA LEU A 35 -4.00 6.23 9.37
C LEU A 35 -3.24 6.17 10.70
N GLY A 36 -1.93 5.88 10.69
CA GLY A 36 -1.13 5.69 11.91
C GLY A 36 -1.51 4.43 12.70
N LEU A 37 -2.14 3.45 12.05
CA LEU A 37 -2.64 2.22 12.65
C LEU A 37 -1.66 1.05 12.49
N GLN A 38 -1.65 0.22 13.51
CA GLN A 38 -0.90 -1.05 13.54
C GLN A 38 -1.83 -2.25 13.29
N SER A 39 -1.28 -3.40 12.92
CA SER A 39 -2.04 -4.64 12.66
C SER A 39 -3.00 -5.02 13.80
N ASN A 40 -2.55 -4.87 15.05
CA ASN A 40 -3.38 -5.10 16.23
C ASN A 40 -4.57 -4.14 16.33
N SER A 41 -4.45 -2.92 15.81
CA SER A 41 -5.57 -1.96 15.76
C SER A 41 -6.64 -2.43 14.78
N LEU A 42 -6.24 -3.02 13.66
CA LEU A 42 -7.16 -3.65 12.71
C LEU A 42 -7.85 -4.87 13.31
N ALA A 43 -7.15 -5.70 14.09
CA ALA A 43 -7.78 -6.82 14.81
C ALA A 43 -8.85 -6.35 15.80
N VAL A 44 -8.62 -5.22 16.49
CA VAL A 44 -9.62 -4.62 17.37
C VAL A 44 -10.79 -4.02 16.58
N LEU A 45 -10.53 -3.40 15.43
CA LEU A 45 -11.56 -2.87 14.54
C LEU A 45 -12.45 -4.00 13.98
N ASP A 46 -11.84 -5.08 13.51
CA ASP A 46 -12.52 -6.30 13.06
C ASP A 46 -13.42 -6.87 14.16
N ALA A 47 -12.86 -7.00 15.38
CA ALA A 47 -13.62 -7.42 16.55
C ALA A 47 -14.82 -6.49 16.81
N LEU A 48 -14.67 -5.17 16.77
CA LEU A 48 -15.77 -4.22 16.95
C LEU A 48 -16.85 -4.38 15.87
N LEU A 49 -16.47 -4.48 14.59
CA LEU A 49 -17.39 -4.64 13.46
C LEU A 49 -18.15 -5.97 13.52
N SER A 50 -17.55 -7.00 14.08
CA SER A 50 -18.19 -8.30 14.29
C SER A 50 -19.32 -8.28 15.33
N PHE A 51 -19.41 -7.25 16.19
CA PHE A 51 -20.54 -7.05 17.11
C PHE A 51 -21.70 -6.30 16.46
N TYR A 52 -21.50 -5.70 15.29
CA TYR A 52 -22.57 -5.10 14.52
C TYR A 52 -23.18 -6.17 13.59
N PRO A 53 -24.49 -6.49 13.74
CA PRO A 53 -25.07 -7.67 13.10
C PRO A 53 -25.21 -7.53 11.58
N GLU A 54 -25.56 -6.34 11.11
CA GLU A 54 -25.79 -6.09 9.69
C GLU A 54 -24.48 -6.05 8.90
N ASN A 55 -24.56 -6.40 7.61
CA ASN A 55 -23.41 -6.28 6.71
C ASN A 55 -23.23 -4.86 6.17
N GLU A 56 -24.24 -4.00 6.29
CA GLU A 56 -24.20 -2.61 5.86
C GLU A 56 -24.26 -1.66 7.04
N LEU A 57 -23.30 -0.73 7.09
CA LEU A 57 -23.36 0.43 7.96
C LEU A 57 -24.25 1.46 7.27
N ARG A 58 -25.35 1.87 7.88
CA ARG A 58 -26.29 2.84 7.30
C ARG A 58 -26.48 4.03 8.23
N GLN A 59 -26.69 5.20 7.64
CA GLN A 59 -26.86 6.46 8.37
C GLN A 59 -28.11 6.46 9.27
N ASP A 60 -29.15 5.73 8.87
CA ASP A 60 -30.41 5.59 9.60
C ASP A 60 -30.38 4.48 10.67
N ALA A 61 -29.29 3.71 10.75
CA ALA A 61 -29.13 2.61 11.69
C ALA A 61 -28.40 3.04 12.98
N GLN A 62 -28.62 2.28 14.06
CA GLN A 62 -27.87 2.47 15.30
C GLN A 62 -26.47 1.85 15.19
N LEU A 63 -25.48 2.67 14.82
CA LEU A 63 -24.09 2.24 14.65
C LEU A 63 -23.30 2.15 15.96
N ILE A 64 -23.96 1.81 17.07
CA ILE A 64 -23.32 1.70 18.40
C ILE A 64 -23.28 0.24 18.83
N VAL A 65 -22.10 -0.26 19.17
CA VAL A 65 -21.89 -1.61 19.71
C VAL A 65 -21.46 -1.56 21.17
N PHE A 66 -21.81 -2.58 21.95
CA PHE A 66 -21.55 -2.65 23.40
C PHE A 66 -20.82 -3.94 23.82
N PRO A 67 -19.66 -4.28 23.24
CA PRO A 67 -18.91 -5.44 23.67
C PRO A 67 -18.23 -5.20 25.02
N SER A 68 -18.14 -6.25 25.84
CA SER A 68 -17.26 -6.23 27.02
C SER A 68 -15.79 -6.30 26.58
N ASN A 69 -14.87 -5.83 27.42
CA ASN A 69 -13.44 -5.99 27.14
C ASN A 69 -13.05 -7.47 26.96
N ALA A 70 -13.64 -8.39 27.73
CA ALA A 70 -13.39 -9.84 27.59
C ALA A 70 -13.80 -10.35 26.20
N GLN A 71 -14.95 -9.90 25.70
CA GLN A 71 -15.43 -10.24 24.37
C GLN A 71 -14.51 -9.68 23.27
N LEU A 72 -14.03 -8.44 23.42
CA LEU A 72 -13.07 -7.86 22.49
C LEU A 72 -11.73 -8.59 22.51
N MET A 73 -11.20 -8.92 23.69
CA MET A 73 -9.95 -9.70 23.81
C MET A 73 -10.08 -11.06 23.12
N LEU A 74 -11.20 -11.77 23.31
CA LEU A 74 -11.46 -13.05 22.67
C LEU A 74 -11.46 -12.96 21.14
N ARG A 75 -12.13 -11.96 20.57
CA ARG A 75 -12.23 -11.79 19.10
C ARG A 75 -10.99 -11.15 18.47
N SER A 76 -10.18 -10.44 19.25
CA SER A 76 -8.89 -9.87 18.81
C SER A 76 -7.70 -10.81 19.10
N HIS A 77 -7.90 -12.12 18.92
CA HIS A 77 -6.88 -13.17 19.07
C HIS A 77 -6.24 -13.26 20.46
N GLY A 78 -7.01 -13.06 21.52
CA GLY A 78 -6.53 -13.19 22.90
C GLY A 78 -5.64 -12.01 23.34
N MET A 79 -5.79 -10.85 22.71
CA MET A 79 -5.02 -9.66 23.04
C MET A 79 -5.15 -9.28 24.52
N ALA A 80 -4.03 -9.00 25.19
CA ALA A 80 -4.04 -8.57 26.59
C ALA A 80 -4.79 -7.23 26.76
N GLY A 81 -5.50 -7.06 27.88
CA GLY A 81 -6.36 -5.89 28.11
C GLY A 81 -5.66 -4.53 28.09
N ALA A 82 -4.37 -4.47 28.45
CA ALA A 82 -3.57 -3.23 28.31
C ALA A 82 -3.34 -2.87 26.82
N THR A 83 -3.00 -3.87 26.01
CA THR A 83 -2.80 -3.74 24.57
C THR A 83 -4.12 -3.39 23.86
N LEU A 84 -5.23 -4.03 24.24
CA LEU A 84 -6.56 -3.70 23.74
C LEU A 84 -6.90 -2.22 23.95
N ARG A 85 -6.72 -1.71 25.18
CA ARG A 85 -6.98 -0.29 25.50
C ARG A 85 -6.12 0.66 24.69
N ARG A 86 -4.84 0.33 24.47
CA ARG A 86 -3.95 1.11 23.61
C ARG A 86 -4.46 1.17 22.18
N HIS A 87 -4.86 0.04 21.60
CA HIS A 87 -5.35 0.00 20.22
C HIS A 87 -6.73 0.63 20.05
N LEU A 88 -7.61 0.54 21.05
CA LEU A 88 -8.85 1.33 21.07
C LEU A 88 -8.56 2.84 21.06
N ALA A 89 -7.56 3.30 21.81
CA ALA A 89 -7.15 4.70 21.78
C ALA A 89 -6.61 5.11 20.40
N LEU A 90 -5.82 4.25 19.74
CA LEU A 90 -5.35 4.49 18.37
C LEU A 90 -6.51 4.56 17.36
N LEU A 91 -7.53 3.72 17.48
CA LEU A 91 -8.72 3.79 16.62
C LEU A 91 -9.53 5.07 16.84
N VAL A 92 -9.61 5.55 18.09
CA VAL A 92 -10.23 6.84 18.40
C VAL A 92 -9.40 7.99 17.84
N GLU A 93 -8.08 7.95 18.02
CA GLU A 93 -7.14 8.95 17.51
C GLU A 93 -7.19 9.03 15.99
N ALA A 94 -7.18 7.88 15.31
CA ALA A 94 -7.35 7.77 13.87
C ALA A 94 -8.75 8.18 13.40
N GLY A 95 -9.69 8.45 14.31
CA GLY A 95 -11.04 8.91 13.97
C GLY A 95 -11.91 7.84 13.32
N LEU A 96 -11.63 6.56 13.58
CA LEU A 96 -12.45 5.44 13.10
C LEU A 96 -13.58 5.10 14.05
N ILE A 97 -13.42 5.34 15.35
CA ILE A 97 -14.47 5.08 16.34
C ILE A 97 -14.58 6.24 17.32
N ILE A 98 -15.75 6.40 17.93
CA ILE A 98 -15.92 7.27 19.10
C ILE A 98 -16.28 6.41 20.29
N ARG A 99 -15.56 6.61 21.39
CA ARG A 99 -15.90 5.99 22.67
C ARG A 99 -17.08 6.74 23.27
N LYS A 100 -18.18 6.02 23.51
CA LYS A 100 -19.31 6.47 24.30
C LYS A 100 -19.18 5.88 25.69
N ASP A 101 -18.79 6.72 26.64
CA ASP A 101 -18.89 6.36 28.03
C ASP A 101 -20.38 6.11 28.34
N SER A 102 -20.67 4.99 29.02
CA SER A 102 -22.02 4.67 29.45
C SER A 102 -22.58 5.86 30.23
N ALA A 103 -23.73 6.39 29.77
CA ALA A 103 -24.52 7.31 30.57
C ALA A 103 -24.85 6.59 31.89
N ASN A 104 -24.41 7.16 33.00
CA ASN A 104 -24.32 6.58 34.35
C ASN A 104 -23.13 5.64 34.59
N GLY A 105 -22.02 6.20 35.10
CA GLY A 105 -21.01 5.50 35.91
C GLY A 105 -21.54 4.85 37.20
N LYS A 106 -22.80 4.40 37.23
CA LYS A 106 -23.47 3.71 38.33
C LYS A 106 -24.45 2.68 37.73
N ARG A 107 -23.97 1.47 37.38
CA ARG A 107 -24.67 0.16 37.58
C ARG A 107 -24.13 -1.07 36.81
N TYR A 108 -23.05 -1.00 36.03
CA TYR A 108 -22.55 -2.20 35.30
C TYR A 108 -21.18 -2.74 35.71
N ALA A 109 -20.72 -2.48 36.94
CA ALA A 109 -19.70 -3.33 37.55
C ALA A 109 -20.35 -4.64 38.04
N ARG A 110 -20.83 -5.50 37.13
CA ARG A 110 -21.07 -6.89 37.51
C ARG A 110 -19.70 -7.53 37.66
N LYS A 111 -19.29 -7.72 38.93
CA LYS A 111 -18.18 -8.61 39.25
C LYS A 111 -18.59 -10.01 38.80
N ASN A 112 -17.87 -10.56 37.83
CA ASN A 112 -17.95 -12.00 37.58
C ASN A 112 -17.30 -12.73 38.77
N ARG A 113 -17.53 -14.04 38.89
CA ARG A 113 -17.02 -14.88 40.01
C ARG A 113 -15.49 -14.81 40.19
N ASP A 114 -14.76 -14.35 39.18
CA ASP A 114 -13.29 -14.19 39.18
C ASP A 114 -12.81 -12.77 39.56
N GLY A 115 -13.70 -11.88 40.00
CA GLY A 115 -13.31 -10.58 40.57
C GLY A 115 -12.87 -9.51 39.56
N GLU A 116 -12.83 -9.81 38.27
CA GLU A 116 -12.53 -8.82 37.23
C GLU A 116 -13.74 -7.90 36.98
N ILE A 117 -13.48 -6.59 36.97
CA ILE A 117 -14.49 -5.57 36.68
C ILE A 117 -14.69 -5.54 35.15
N GLU A 118 -15.80 -6.11 34.66
CA GLU A 118 -16.22 -5.92 33.27
C GLU A 118 -16.69 -4.48 33.07
N SER A 119 -15.85 -3.65 32.46
CA SER A 119 -16.26 -2.32 32.01
C SER A 119 -16.82 -2.45 30.60
N ALA A 120 -18.14 -2.33 30.43
CA ALA A 120 -18.77 -2.22 29.12
C ALA A 120 -18.71 -0.76 28.64
N PHE A 121 -18.12 -0.52 27.47
CA PHE A 121 -18.09 0.79 26.82
C PHE A 121 -18.88 0.69 25.52
N GLY A 122 -19.69 1.70 25.23
CA GLY A 122 -20.29 1.84 23.90
C GLY A 122 -19.23 2.34 22.92
N PHE A 123 -19.20 1.76 21.72
CA PHE A 123 -18.37 2.26 20.63
C PHE A 123 -19.27 2.66 19.47
N ASP A 124 -19.14 3.90 19.04
CA ASP A 124 -19.86 4.46 17.91
C ASP A 124 -19.01 4.29 16.64
N LEU A 125 -19.56 3.54 15.69
CA LEU A 125 -18.96 3.19 14.39
C LEU A 125 -19.36 4.17 13.28
N SER A 126 -20.21 5.16 13.57
CA SER A 126 -20.59 6.19 12.60
C SER A 126 -19.41 6.92 11.93
N PRO A 127 -18.23 7.14 12.56
CA PRO A 127 -17.11 7.75 11.86
C PRO A 127 -16.60 6.91 10.68
N ILE A 128 -16.72 5.57 10.76
CA ILE A 128 -16.33 4.64 9.68
C ILE A 128 -17.23 4.87 8.46
N LEU A 129 -18.53 5.01 8.68
CA LEU A 129 -19.49 5.32 7.62
C LEU A 129 -19.29 6.74 7.08
N ALA A 130 -19.05 7.72 7.96
CA ALA A 130 -18.80 9.10 7.53
C ALA A 130 -17.61 9.19 6.58
N ARG A 131 -16.56 8.41 6.83
CA ARG A 131 -15.28 8.44 6.12
C ARG A 131 -15.10 7.33 5.09
N SER A 132 -16.15 6.59 4.73
CA SER A 132 -16.05 5.44 3.82
C SER A 132 -15.36 5.78 2.49
N GLU A 133 -15.69 6.91 1.87
CA GLU A 133 -15.07 7.33 0.60
C GLU A 133 -13.64 7.83 0.79
N GLU A 134 -13.36 8.54 1.89
CA GLU A 134 -12.00 8.96 2.26
C GLU A 134 -11.08 7.74 2.38
N LEU A 135 -11.53 6.74 3.14
CA LEU A 135 -10.80 5.48 3.34
C LEU A 135 -10.60 4.74 2.01
N ALA A 136 -11.64 4.65 1.17
CA ALA A 136 -11.54 4.05 -0.15
C ALA A 136 -10.53 4.77 -1.06
N MET A 137 -10.52 6.11 -1.05
CA MET A 137 -9.56 6.90 -1.82
C MET A 137 -8.12 6.69 -1.35
N ILE A 138 -7.89 6.68 -0.03
CA ILE A 138 -6.55 6.41 0.52
C ILE A 138 -6.11 4.99 0.15
N ALA A 139 -6.98 3.99 0.35
CA ALA A 139 -6.70 2.61 -0.03
C ALA A 139 -6.34 2.47 -1.51
N GLN A 140 -7.11 3.10 -2.40
CA GLN A 140 -6.83 3.09 -3.83
C GLN A 140 -5.46 3.70 -4.16
N LYS A 141 -5.09 4.81 -3.52
CA LYS A 141 -3.76 5.43 -3.70
C LYS A 141 -2.64 4.49 -3.26
N VAL A 142 -2.80 3.84 -2.10
CA VAL A 142 -1.81 2.88 -1.57
C VAL A 142 -1.65 1.68 -2.51
N VAL A 143 -2.75 1.09 -2.97
CA VAL A 143 -2.72 -0.04 -3.92
C VAL A 143 -2.06 0.38 -5.25
N ALA A 144 -2.42 1.55 -5.77
CA ALA A 144 -1.86 2.08 -7.01
C ALA A 144 -0.34 2.30 -6.87
N ALA A 145 0.12 2.90 -5.77
CA ALA A 145 1.53 3.12 -5.50
C ALA A 145 2.31 1.80 -5.40
N ARG A 146 1.78 0.80 -4.67
CA ARG A 146 2.39 -0.53 -4.58
C ARG A 146 2.46 -1.23 -5.94
N SER A 147 1.40 -1.12 -6.74
CA SER A 147 1.36 -1.70 -8.09
C SER A 147 2.37 -1.03 -9.03
N ALA A 148 2.43 0.31 -9.02
CA ALA A 148 3.40 1.08 -9.81
C ALA A 148 4.83 0.73 -9.43
N PHE A 149 5.13 0.64 -8.13
CA PHE A 149 6.45 0.24 -7.65
C PHE A 149 6.84 -1.17 -8.07
N ARG A 150 5.90 -2.13 -8.00
CA ARG A 150 6.13 -3.50 -8.50
C ARG A 150 6.44 -3.52 -10.00
N LYS A 151 5.65 -2.81 -10.81
CA LYS A 151 5.86 -2.71 -12.26
C LYS A 151 7.21 -2.07 -12.60
N ALA A 152 7.57 -0.99 -11.93
CA ALA A 152 8.86 -0.32 -12.15
C ALA A 152 10.05 -1.26 -11.82
N LYS A 153 9.96 -2.04 -10.73
CA LYS A 153 10.99 -3.05 -10.41
C LYS A 153 11.07 -4.19 -11.42
N GLU A 154 9.94 -4.63 -11.95
CA GLU A 154 9.88 -5.63 -13.00
C GLU A 154 10.56 -5.12 -14.27
N ASN A 155 10.19 -3.91 -14.72
CA ASN A 155 10.81 -3.25 -15.87
C ASN A 155 12.32 -3.09 -15.68
N LEU A 156 12.77 -2.59 -14.52
CA LEU A 156 14.18 -2.48 -14.19
C LEU A 156 14.91 -3.82 -14.32
N THR A 157 14.28 -4.91 -13.87
CA THR A 157 14.87 -6.25 -13.98
C THR A 157 14.99 -6.69 -15.43
N ILE A 158 13.97 -6.42 -16.25
CA ILE A 158 13.93 -6.75 -17.69
C ILE A 158 14.99 -5.95 -18.45
N VAL A 159 14.96 -4.62 -18.36
CA VAL A 159 15.88 -3.74 -19.09
C VAL A 159 17.33 -4.06 -18.70
N ARG A 160 17.63 -4.22 -17.41
CA ARG A 160 18.97 -4.61 -16.95
C ARG A 160 19.45 -5.90 -17.61
N ARG A 161 18.60 -6.93 -17.65
CA ARG A 161 18.94 -8.21 -18.28
C ARG A 161 19.15 -8.06 -19.77
N ASP A 162 18.31 -7.30 -20.44
CA ASP A 162 18.31 -7.16 -21.89
C ASP A 162 19.52 -6.34 -22.35
N VAL A 163 19.85 -5.23 -21.67
CA VAL A 163 21.10 -4.48 -21.89
C VAL A 163 22.31 -5.37 -21.73
N ARG A 164 22.39 -6.16 -20.64
CA ARG A 164 23.51 -7.08 -20.45
C ARG A 164 23.65 -8.07 -21.60
N LYS A 165 22.54 -8.65 -22.05
CA LYS A 165 22.53 -9.60 -23.18
C LYS A 165 22.98 -8.95 -24.48
N LEU A 166 22.53 -7.74 -24.78
CA LEU A 166 22.93 -7.02 -25.99
C LEU A 166 24.43 -6.73 -25.99
N ILE A 167 24.97 -6.24 -24.86
CA ILE A 167 26.42 -5.99 -24.71
C ILE A 167 27.21 -7.30 -24.90
N SER A 168 26.81 -8.38 -24.23
CA SER A 168 27.49 -9.68 -24.36
C SER A 168 27.45 -10.21 -25.79
N ALA A 169 26.29 -10.17 -26.45
CA ALA A 169 26.16 -10.61 -27.84
C ALA A 169 27.03 -9.79 -28.78
N ALA A 170 27.06 -8.47 -28.62
CA ALA A 170 27.90 -7.59 -29.44
C ALA A 170 29.40 -7.92 -29.31
N ILE A 171 29.87 -8.15 -28.08
CA ILE A 171 31.25 -8.56 -27.81
C ILE A 171 31.54 -9.95 -28.40
N ASP A 172 30.66 -10.92 -28.18
CA ASP A 172 30.84 -12.30 -28.63
C ASP A 172 30.81 -12.43 -30.17
N GLU A 173 29.99 -11.61 -30.83
CA GLU A 173 29.88 -11.54 -32.30
C GLU A 173 30.95 -10.66 -32.94
N GLY A 174 31.79 -9.98 -32.15
CA GLY A 174 32.84 -9.09 -32.64
C GLY A 174 32.31 -7.85 -33.35
N ALA A 175 31.15 -7.35 -32.92
CA ALA A 175 30.57 -6.11 -33.42
C ALA A 175 31.55 -4.93 -33.21
N ASP A 176 31.60 -4.00 -34.17
CA ASP A 176 32.49 -2.84 -34.07
C ASP A 176 32.10 -1.92 -32.89
N GLY A 177 32.98 -1.01 -32.47
CA GLY A 177 32.66 -0.02 -31.43
C GLY A 177 33.20 -0.31 -30.02
N ASP A 178 33.07 0.71 -29.16
CA ASP A 178 33.67 0.72 -27.81
C ASP A 178 32.77 0.03 -26.77
N TRP A 179 32.59 -1.28 -26.92
CA TRP A 179 31.81 -2.10 -26.00
C TRP A 179 32.39 -2.15 -24.59
N SER A 180 33.69 -1.90 -24.41
CA SER A 180 34.33 -1.87 -23.10
C SER A 180 33.86 -0.66 -22.28
N THR A 181 33.78 0.52 -22.89
CA THR A 181 33.23 1.72 -22.23
C THR A 181 31.74 1.53 -21.90
N ILE A 182 30.97 0.98 -22.84
CA ILE A 182 29.53 0.70 -22.64
C ILE A 182 29.31 -0.31 -21.49
N GLU A 183 30.11 -1.38 -21.43
CA GLU A 183 30.05 -2.35 -20.35
C GLU A 183 30.42 -1.72 -18.99
N GLY A 184 31.42 -0.83 -18.96
CA GLY A 184 31.77 -0.05 -17.77
C GLY A 184 30.60 0.80 -17.26
N MET A 185 29.95 1.55 -18.16
CA MET A 185 28.76 2.34 -17.82
C MET A 185 27.63 1.46 -17.25
N TYR A 186 27.37 0.30 -17.85
CA TYR A 186 26.38 -0.65 -17.35
C TYR A 186 26.70 -1.11 -15.92
N ILE A 187 27.96 -1.49 -15.66
CA ILE A 187 28.41 -1.95 -14.34
C ILE A 187 28.20 -0.84 -13.29
N ASP A 188 28.57 0.40 -13.62
CA ASP A 188 28.44 1.55 -12.72
C ASP A 188 26.98 1.89 -12.40
N ILE A 189 26.07 1.78 -13.37
CA ILE A 189 24.63 1.97 -13.14
C ILE A 189 24.09 0.87 -12.22
N VAL A 190 24.42 -0.40 -12.49
CA VAL A 190 23.91 -1.53 -11.69
C VAL A 190 24.48 -1.55 -10.28
N ALA A 191 25.73 -1.12 -10.09
CA ALA A 191 26.36 -1.03 -8.77
C ALA A 191 25.67 -0.03 -7.83
N ARG A 192 24.94 0.95 -8.37
CA ARG A 192 24.19 1.95 -7.59
C ARG A 192 22.85 1.45 -7.07
N ILE A 193 22.37 0.26 -7.47
CA ILE A 193 21.08 -0.27 -7.02
C ILE A 193 21.12 -0.59 -5.51
N PRO A 194 20.32 0.08 -4.66
CA PRO A 194 20.29 -0.19 -3.23
C PRO A 194 19.67 -1.56 -2.89
N ARG A 195 20.02 -2.09 -1.71
CA ARG A 195 19.38 -3.33 -1.17
C ARG A 195 17.88 -3.17 -0.93
N SER A 196 17.45 -1.97 -0.53
CA SER A 196 16.04 -1.61 -0.33
C SER A 196 15.75 -0.33 -1.14
N PRO A 197 15.49 -0.46 -2.44
CA PRO A 197 15.32 0.70 -3.31
C PRO A 197 13.97 1.37 -3.06
N THR A 198 13.95 2.69 -3.08
CA THR A 198 12.73 3.51 -3.10
C THR A 198 12.19 3.61 -4.53
N MET A 199 10.97 4.12 -4.69
CA MET A 199 10.42 4.37 -6.03
C MET A 199 11.28 5.33 -6.85
N ALA A 200 11.86 6.35 -6.20
CA ALA A 200 12.77 7.29 -6.85
C ALA A 200 14.05 6.58 -7.32
N ASP A 201 14.64 5.71 -6.48
CA ASP A 201 15.83 4.94 -6.87
C ASP A 201 15.55 4.04 -8.07
N VAL A 202 14.41 3.31 -8.06
CA VAL A 202 14.04 2.43 -9.17
C VAL A 202 13.83 3.21 -10.46
N THR A 203 13.15 4.35 -10.39
CA THR A 203 12.83 5.16 -11.58
C THR A 203 14.09 5.77 -12.17
N ASN A 204 14.93 6.41 -11.35
CA ASN A 204 16.17 7.04 -11.83
C ASN A 204 17.12 6.03 -12.48
N ILE A 205 17.29 4.85 -11.86
CA ILE A 205 18.17 3.81 -12.41
C ILE A 205 17.58 3.19 -13.68
N LEU A 206 16.25 3.04 -13.73
CA LEU A 206 15.58 2.55 -14.94
C LEU A 206 15.80 3.53 -16.11
N ASP A 207 15.61 4.83 -15.90
CA ASP A 207 15.80 5.85 -16.94
C ASP A 207 17.25 5.83 -17.48
N GLU A 208 18.25 5.69 -16.60
CA GLU A 208 19.65 5.57 -17.01
C GLU A 208 19.93 4.28 -17.81
N LEU A 209 19.33 3.16 -17.42
CA LEU A 209 19.47 1.90 -18.16
C LEU A 209 18.75 1.91 -19.51
N GLU A 210 17.60 2.58 -19.61
CA GLU A 210 16.88 2.75 -20.88
C GLU A 210 17.66 3.65 -21.85
N LEU A 211 18.33 4.70 -21.33
CA LEU A 211 19.25 5.51 -22.13
C LEU A 211 20.42 4.68 -22.64
N LEU A 212 21.04 3.87 -21.78
CA LEU A 212 22.13 2.99 -22.19
C LEU A 212 21.66 1.93 -23.18
N GLN A 213 20.45 1.37 -23.00
CA GLN A 213 19.85 0.44 -23.95
C GLN A 213 19.69 1.07 -25.33
N SER A 214 19.20 2.32 -25.37
CA SER A 214 19.02 3.05 -26.62
C SER A 214 20.35 3.29 -27.33
N GLU A 215 21.40 3.64 -26.58
CA GLU A 215 22.76 3.80 -27.14
C GLU A 215 23.28 2.48 -27.73
N VAL A 216 23.17 1.38 -26.99
CA VAL A 216 23.57 0.04 -27.46
C VAL A 216 22.84 -0.33 -28.75
N LEU A 217 21.52 -0.10 -28.81
CA LEU A 217 20.72 -0.40 -30.00
C LEU A 217 21.11 0.50 -31.18
N ASN A 218 21.38 1.78 -30.96
CA ASN A 218 21.83 2.70 -32.00
C ASN A 218 23.17 2.27 -32.61
N GLN A 219 24.15 1.91 -31.77
CA GLN A 219 25.44 1.40 -32.22
C GLN A 219 25.30 0.14 -33.08
N LEU A 220 24.49 -0.82 -32.63
CA LEU A 220 24.20 -2.04 -33.40
C LEU A 220 23.44 -1.77 -34.70
N HIS A 221 22.55 -0.77 -34.73
CA HIS A 221 21.80 -0.41 -35.93
C HIS A 221 22.67 0.27 -36.98
N ILE A 222 23.48 1.25 -36.59
CA ILE A 222 24.44 1.95 -37.48
C ILE A 222 25.35 0.94 -38.17
N GLN A 223 25.78 -0.09 -37.45
CA GLN A 223 26.61 -1.17 -38.02
C GLN A 223 25.89 -1.97 -39.09
N LYS A 224 24.64 -2.39 -38.84
CA LYS A 224 23.85 -3.12 -39.83
C LYS A 224 23.67 -2.33 -41.12
N ASP A 225 23.41 -1.02 -41.01
CA ASP A 225 23.23 -0.16 -42.17
C ASP A 225 24.55 0.07 -42.92
N SER A 226 25.67 0.24 -42.19
CA SER A 226 27.00 0.37 -42.80
C SER A 226 27.45 -0.89 -43.54
N ALA A 227 27.17 -2.08 -42.98
CA ALA A 227 27.46 -3.36 -43.60
C ALA A 227 26.58 -3.58 -44.84
N PHE A 228 25.29 -3.24 -44.77
CA PHE A 228 24.36 -3.34 -45.89
C PHE A 228 24.75 -2.42 -47.06
N ASN A 229 25.12 -1.16 -46.77
CA ASN A 229 25.55 -0.21 -47.80
C ASN A 229 26.90 -0.60 -48.43
N SER A 230 27.85 -1.11 -47.66
CA SER A 230 29.14 -1.58 -48.18
C SER A 230 28.99 -2.78 -49.13
N ILE A 231 28.03 -3.68 -48.85
CA ILE A 231 27.75 -4.82 -49.74
C ILE A 231 27.10 -4.35 -51.05
N ASN A 232 26.22 -3.35 -51.01
CA ASN A 232 25.57 -2.81 -52.21
C ASN A 232 26.54 -2.03 -53.12
N ASP A 233 27.44 -1.22 -52.55
CA ASP A 233 28.47 -0.50 -53.32
C ASP A 233 29.47 -1.45 -54.00
N ALA A 234 29.79 -2.58 -53.36
CA ALA A 234 30.63 -3.62 -53.95
C ALA A 234 29.97 -4.34 -55.14
N GLN A 235 28.64 -4.41 -55.21
CA GLN A 235 27.90 -5.02 -56.34
C GLN A 235 27.63 -4.07 -57.51
N MET A 236 27.74 -2.74 -57.33
CA MET A 236 27.61 -1.74 -58.40
C MET A 236 28.94 -1.35 -59.05
N SER A 237 30.06 -1.87 -58.54
CA SER A 237 31.42 -1.50 -58.97
C SER A 237 32.07 -2.51 -59.93
N ASP A 238 31.37 -3.58 -60.33
CA ASP A 238 31.84 -4.50 -61.38
C ASP A 238 31.33 -4.04 -62.77
N PRO A 239 32.22 -3.68 -63.71
CA PRO A 239 31.86 -3.20 -65.05
C PRO A 239 31.46 -4.31 -66.04
#